data_AF-A0A351MII2-F1
#
_entry.id   AF-A0A351MII2-F1
#
_cell.length_a   1.000
_cell.length_b   1.000
_cell.length_c   1.000
_cell.angle_alpha   90.00
_cell.angle_beta   90.00
_cell.angle_gamma   90.00
#
_symmetry.space_group_name_H-M   'P 1'
#
loop_
_entity.id
_entity.type
_entity.pdbx_description
1 polymer ?
#
loop_
_entity_poly.entity_id
_entity_poly.type
_entity_poly.pdbx_seq_one_letter_code
_entity_poly.pdbx_strand_id
1 'polypeptide(L)'
;MRVFTQPFECFVCPPSSPEDAALLEEGMALRLTMHPLNASRVRAQVEALVARMSDEAKPLADALMLEVTDAERGHLAAAKGRREMGMHPVPDHLRHLVTPEEEAEAGLT
;
A
#
# COMPACT_ATOMS: atom_id res chain seq x y z
N MET A 1 -9.65 24.17 36.04
CA MET A 1 -9.68 23.74 34.63
C MET A 1 -8.26 23.33 34.26
N ARG A 2 -7.95 22.03 34.23
CA ARG A 2 -6.60 21.53 33.89
C ARG A 2 -6.56 21.28 32.39
N VAL A 3 -5.89 22.13 31.64
CA VAL A 3 -5.63 21.95 30.21
C VAL A 3 -4.44 21.00 30.10
N PHE A 4 -4.69 19.77 29.68
CA PHE A 4 -3.65 18.84 29.26
C PHE A 4 -3.29 19.18 27.81
N THR A 5 -2.20 19.93 27.61
CA THR A 5 -1.56 20.01 26.29
C THR A 5 -0.68 18.79 26.13
N GLN A 6 -1.18 17.76 25.45
CA GLN A 6 -0.30 16.68 24.98
C GLN A 6 0.68 17.28 23.96
N PRO A 7 1.99 16.97 24.04
CA PRO A 7 2.90 17.32 22.96
C PRO A 7 2.50 16.48 21.74
N PHE A 8 1.99 17.14 20.69
CA PHE A 8 1.98 16.54 19.37
C PHE A 8 3.44 16.47 18.91
N GLU A 9 4.05 15.30 18.97
CA GLU A 9 5.31 15.04 18.27
C GLU A 9 5.02 15.14 16.77
N CYS A 10 5.21 16.34 16.23
CA CYS A 10 5.24 16.55 14.80
C CYS A 10 6.56 15.94 14.31
N PHE A 11 6.51 14.73 13.76
CA PHE A 11 7.65 14.14 13.06
C PHE A 11 7.92 14.99 11.81
N VAL A 12 8.73 16.03 11.97
CA VAL A 12 9.30 16.79 10.85
C VAL A 12 10.35 15.87 10.24
N CYS A 13 9.92 15.07 9.26
CA CYS A 13 10.87 14.35 8.42
C CYS A 13 11.72 15.41 7.69
N PRO A 14 13.06 15.24 7.63
CA PRO A 14 13.93 16.17 6.93
C PRO A 14 13.44 16.36 5.48
N PRO A 15 13.82 17.48 4.82
CA PRO A 15 13.38 17.70 3.44
C PRO A 15 13.95 16.58 2.56
N SER A 16 13.08 15.63 2.19
CA SER A 16 13.37 14.61 1.19
C SER A 16 13.87 15.30 -0.07
N SER A 17 14.89 14.76 -0.71
CA SER A 17 15.29 15.23 -2.03
C SER A 17 14.07 15.20 -2.99
N PRO A 18 14.02 16.03 -4.04
CA PRO A 18 12.93 15.95 -5.02
C PRO A 18 12.76 14.56 -5.62
N GLU A 19 13.85 13.80 -5.74
CA GLU A 19 13.85 12.41 -6.22
C GLU A 19 13.17 11.47 -5.22
N ASP A 20 13.52 11.56 -3.93
CA ASP A 20 12.89 10.76 -2.87
C ASP A 20 11.40 11.10 -2.71
N ALA A 21 11.04 12.38 -2.85
CA ALA A 21 9.65 12.83 -2.79
C ALA A 21 8.82 12.22 -3.94
N ALA A 22 9.38 12.18 -5.16
CA ALA A 22 8.71 11.54 -6.30
C ALA A 22 8.56 10.03 -6.10
N LEU A 23 9.57 9.35 -5.56
CA LEU A 23 9.49 7.91 -5.26
C LEU A 23 8.45 7.59 -4.18
N LEU A 24 8.33 8.44 -3.15
CA LEU A 24 7.27 8.30 -2.13
C LEU A 24 5.88 8.50 -2.72
N GLU A 25 5.71 9.53 -3.56
CA GLU A 25 4.43 9.80 -4.22
C GLU A 25 4.02 8.65 -5.13
N GLU A 26 4.95 8.10 -5.92
CA GLU A 26 4.73 6.93 -6.76
C GLU A 26 4.35 5.70 -5.92
N GLY A 27 5.06 5.45 -4.82
CA GLY A 27 4.76 4.34 -3.91
C GLY A 27 3.39 4.47 -3.23
N MET A 28 3.00 5.69 -2.84
CA MET A 28 1.67 5.98 -2.31
C MET A 28 0.59 5.80 -3.38
N ALA A 29 0.82 6.24 -4.62
CA ALA A 29 -0.10 6.04 -5.72
C ALA A 29 -0.33 4.54 -6.02
N LEU A 30 0.75 3.74 -6.02
CA LEU A 30 0.65 2.28 -6.17
C LEU A 30 -0.15 1.64 -5.03
N ARG A 31 0.05 2.09 -3.79
CA ARG A 31 -0.74 1.58 -2.66
C ARG A 31 -2.25 1.84 -2.84
N LEU A 32 -2.63 2.99 -3.40
CA LEU A 32 -4.04 3.34 -3.61
C LEU A 32 -4.73 2.48 -4.68
N THR A 33 -3.98 1.85 -5.59
CA THR A 33 -4.52 0.91 -6.58
C THR A 33 -4.51 -0.54 -6.07
N MET A 34 -4.08 -0.78 -4.82
CA MET A 34 -3.98 -2.12 -4.27
C MET A 34 -5.36 -2.76 -4.09
N HIS A 35 -5.49 -3.98 -4.59
CA HIS A 35 -6.64 -4.85 -4.37
C HIS A 35 -6.16 -6.31 -4.30
N PRO A 36 -7.03 -7.27 -3.90
CA PRO A 36 -6.55 -8.61 -3.62
C PRO A 36 -5.93 -9.42 -4.77
N LEU A 37 -6.13 -9.03 -6.03
CA LEU A 37 -5.51 -9.72 -7.17
C LEU A 37 -4.11 -9.17 -7.49
N ASN A 38 -3.82 -7.92 -7.14
CA ASN A 38 -2.54 -7.28 -7.42
C ASN A 38 -1.68 -7.02 -6.17
N ALA A 39 -2.20 -7.30 -4.96
CA ALA A 39 -1.59 -6.90 -3.69
C ALA A 39 -0.10 -7.25 -3.56
N SER A 40 0.28 -8.49 -3.88
CA SER A 40 1.69 -8.91 -3.81
C SER A 40 2.56 -8.28 -4.90
N ARG A 41 2.01 -8.02 -6.08
CA ARG A 41 2.71 -7.32 -7.16
C ARG A 41 2.96 -5.86 -6.77
N VAL A 42 1.95 -5.19 -6.23
CA VAL A 42 2.06 -3.80 -5.73
C VAL A 42 3.10 -3.72 -4.60
N ARG A 43 3.08 -4.65 -3.63
CA ARG A 43 4.10 -4.68 -2.58
C ARG A 43 5.51 -4.78 -3.15
N ALA A 44 5.73 -5.69 -4.10
CA ALA A 44 7.03 -5.88 -4.73
C ALA A 44 7.49 -4.63 -5.52
N GLN A 45 6.57 -3.92 -6.17
CA GLN A 45 6.87 -2.66 -6.86
C GLN A 45 7.28 -1.57 -5.87
N VAL A 46 6.56 -1.42 -4.75
CA VAL A 46 6.92 -0.45 -3.72
C VAL A 46 8.25 -0.79 -3.06
N GLU A 47 8.51 -2.08 -2.80
CA GLU A 47 9.80 -2.54 -2.28
C GLU A 47 10.97 -2.14 -3.21
N ALA A 48 10.77 -2.24 -4.53
CA ALA A 48 11.74 -1.80 -5.53
C ALA A 48 11.93 -0.27 -5.57
N LEU A 49 10.87 0.51 -5.32
CA LEU A 49 10.97 1.97 -5.21
C LEU A 49 11.76 2.37 -3.96
N VAL A 50 11.43 1.77 -2.82
CA VAL A 50 12.08 2.01 -1.52
C VAL A 50 13.57 1.68 -1.57
N ALA A 51 13.96 0.61 -2.28
CA ALA A 51 15.36 0.26 -2.48
C ALA A 51 16.19 1.31 -3.25
N ARG A 52 15.54 2.24 -3.96
CA ARG A 52 16.19 3.33 -4.70
C ARG A 52 16.27 4.63 -3.92
N MET A 53 15.63 4.71 -2.76
CA MET A 53 15.58 5.92 -1.96
C MET A 53 16.90 6.16 -1.22
N SER A 54 17.17 7.42 -0.93
CA SER A 54 18.33 7.81 -0.13
C SER A 54 18.20 7.35 1.33
N ASP A 55 19.34 7.21 2.01
CA ASP A 55 19.39 6.87 3.43
C ASP A 55 18.66 7.92 4.31
N GLU A 56 18.61 9.18 3.85
CA GLU A 56 17.92 10.27 4.56
C GLU A 56 16.39 10.09 4.56
N ALA A 57 15.85 9.48 3.50
CA ALA A 57 14.42 9.20 3.37
C ALA A 57 14.00 7.88 4.04
N LYS A 58 14.93 7.13 4.62
CA LYS A 58 14.68 5.82 5.24
C LYS A 58 13.50 5.78 6.22
N PRO A 59 13.31 6.75 7.13
CA PRO A 59 12.14 6.72 8.03
C PRO A 59 10.81 6.76 7.28
N LEU A 60 10.72 7.51 6.18
CA LEU A 60 9.52 7.60 5.34
C LEU A 60 9.35 6.34 4.49
N ALA A 61 10.45 5.80 3.97
CA ALA A 61 10.45 4.57 3.19
C ALA A 61 10.01 3.36 4.04
N ASP A 62 10.50 3.27 5.28
CA ASP A 62 10.12 2.24 6.26
C ASP A 62 8.62 2.36 6.63
N ALA A 63 8.13 3.58 6.82
CA ALA A 63 6.71 3.83 7.09
C ALA A 63 5.82 3.39 5.91
N LEU A 64 6.20 3.76 4.68
CA LEU A 64 5.51 3.34 3.47
C LEU A 64 5.50 1.80 3.34
N MET A 65 6.64 1.13 3.55
CA MET A 65 6.73 -0.32 3.50
C MET A 65 5.84 -1.00 4.56
N LEU A 66 5.78 -0.45 5.77
CA LEU A 66 4.90 -0.95 6.81
C LEU A 66 3.43 -0.88 6.38
N GLU A 67 2.99 0.28 5.88
CA GLU A 67 1.62 0.50 5.43
C GLU A 67 1.21 -0.41 4.26
N VAL A 68 2.11 -0.60 3.29
CA VAL A 68 1.87 -1.45 2.11
C VAL A 68 1.84 -2.92 2.51
N THR A 69 2.72 -3.34 3.44
CA THR A 69 2.74 -4.72 3.94
C THR A 69 1.47 -5.04 4.72
N ASP A 70 1.00 -4.14 5.58
CA ASP A 70 -0.23 -4.34 6.33
C ASP A 70 -1.46 -4.35 5.41
N ALA A 71 -1.49 -3.49 4.38
CA ALA A 71 -2.52 -3.51 3.36
C ALA A 71 -2.54 -4.83 2.58
N GLU A 72 -1.39 -5.34 2.14
CA GLU A 72 -1.28 -6.62 1.44
C GLU A 72 -1.89 -7.74 2.29
N ARG A 73 -1.47 -7.86 3.55
CA ARG A 73 -2.01 -8.88 4.47
C ARG A 73 -3.53 -8.76 4.61
N GLY A 74 -4.04 -7.54 4.78
CA GLY A 74 -5.47 -7.26 4.88
C GLY A 74 -6.25 -7.71 3.65
N HIS A 75 -5.76 -7.37 2.46
CA HIS A 75 -6.38 -7.76 1.20
C HIS A 75 -6.36 -9.27 0.96
N LEU A 76 -5.23 -9.93 1.22
CA LEU A 76 -5.10 -11.38 1.07
C LEU A 76 -6.01 -12.15 2.04
N ALA A 77 -6.09 -11.71 3.30
CA ALA A 77 -6.98 -12.31 4.29
C ALA A 77 -8.46 -12.13 3.91
N ALA A 78 -8.85 -10.93 3.47
CA ALA A 78 -10.22 -10.65 3.02
C ALA A 78 -10.59 -11.49 1.78
N ALA A 79 -9.70 -11.58 0.79
CA ALA A 79 -9.95 -12.39 -0.40
C ALA A 79 -10.06 -13.88 -0.09
N LYS A 80 -9.24 -14.40 0.82
CA LYS A 80 -9.37 -15.79 1.29
C LYS A 80 -10.76 -16.05 1.86
N GLY A 81 -11.22 -15.23 2.80
CA GLY A 81 -12.56 -15.38 3.39
C GLY A 81 -13.68 -15.24 2.35
N ARG A 82 -13.53 -14.35 1.36
CA ARG A 82 -14.52 -14.22 0.28
C ARG A 82 -14.58 -15.45 -0.62
N ARG A 83 -13.44 -16.02 -0.99
CA ARG A 83 -13.38 -17.26 -1.78
C ARG A 83 -14.02 -18.44 -1.05
N GLU A 84 -13.77 -18.56 0.25
CA GLU A 84 -14.40 -19.60 1.10
C GLU A 84 -15.92 -19.47 1.14
N MET A 85 -16.46 -18.25 0.95
CA MET A 85 -17.89 -17.97 0.82
C MET A 85 -18.42 -18.05 -0.61
N GLY A 86 -17.62 -18.50 -1.59
CA GLY A 86 -18.01 -18.55 -3.01
C GLY A 86 -18.17 -17.17 -3.66
N MET A 87 -17.62 -16.12 -3.06
CA MET A 87 -17.65 -14.76 -3.59
C MET A 87 -16.38 -14.40 -4.35
N HIS A 88 -16.50 -13.40 -5.23
CA HIS A 88 -15.35 -12.80 -5.89
C HIS A 88 -14.33 -12.27 -4.86
N PRO A 89 -13.01 -12.55 -5.00
CA PRO A 89 -12.00 -12.18 -4.02
C PRO A 89 -11.87 -10.66 -3.83
N VAL A 90 -12.07 -9.88 -4.90
CA VAL A 90 -12.09 -8.41 -4.83
C VAL A 90 -13.49 -7.93 -4.43
N PRO A 91 -13.63 -7.07 -3.41
CA PRO A 91 -14.92 -6.51 -3.02
C PRO A 91 -15.45 -5.52 -4.06
N ASP A 92 -16.76 -5.34 -4.11
CA ASP A 92 -17.41 -4.64 -5.22
C ASP A 92 -16.96 -3.19 -5.40
N HIS A 93 -16.70 -2.48 -4.29
CA HIS A 93 -16.21 -1.09 -4.34
C HIS A 93 -14.80 -0.96 -4.94
N LEU A 94 -14.03 -2.04 -5.07
CA LEU A 94 -12.70 -2.06 -5.69
C LEU A 94 -12.69 -2.72 -7.08
N ARG A 95 -13.82 -3.26 -7.56
CA ARG A 95 -13.89 -3.93 -8.88
C ARG A 95 -13.45 -3.04 -10.03
N HIS A 96 -13.67 -1.73 -9.91
CA HIS A 96 -13.29 -0.76 -10.94
C HIS A 96 -11.77 -0.62 -11.14
N LEU A 97 -10.96 -1.12 -10.22
CA LEU A 97 -9.50 -1.13 -10.32
C LEU A 97 -8.96 -2.40 -10.98
N VAL A 98 -9.78 -3.44 -11.09
CA VAL A 98 -9.36 -4.76 -11.56
C VAL A 98 -9.33 -4.76 -13.08
N THR A 99 -8.23 -5.24 -13.66
CA THR A 99 -8.13 -5.40 -15.10
C THR A 99 -8.61 -6.78 -15.54
N PRO A 100 -9.10 -6.94 -16.79
CA PRO A 100 -9.49 -8.25 -17.33
C PRO A 100 -8.36 -9.28 -17.28
N GLU A 101 -7.12 -8.85 -17.49
CA GLU A 101 -5.93 -9.70 -17.43
C GLU A 101 -5.72 -10.27 -16.02
N GLU A 102 -5.91 -9.46 -14.98
CA GLU A 102 -5.79 -9.90 -13.60
C GLU A 102 -6.89 -10.90 -13.20
N GLU A 103 -8.11 -10.71 -13.70
CA GLU A 103 -9.19 -11.68 -13.48
C GLU A 103 -8.88 -13.01 -14.20
N ALA A 104 -8.34 -12.96 -15.41
CA ALA A 104 -7.94 -14.15 -16.17
C ALA A 104 -6.78 -14.90 -15.50
N GLU A 105 -5.74 -14.18 -15.05
CA GLU A 105 -4.63 -14.76 -14.27
C GLU A 105 -5.11 -15.42 -12.97
N ALA A 106 -6.17 -14.88 -12.37
CA ALA A 106 -6.79 -15.41 -11.17
C ALA A 106 -7.80 -16.55 -11.43
N GLY A 107 -8.07 -16.91 -12.69
CA GLY A 107 -9.02 -17.94 -13.09
C GLY A 107 -10.48 -17.60 -12.74
N LEU A 108 -10.83 -16.31 -12.79
CA LEU A 108 -12.16 -15.79 -12.46
C LEU A 108 -13.04 -15.55 -13.70
N THR A 109 -12.45 -15.65 -14.89
CA THR A 109 -13.07 -15.50 -16.20
C THR A 109 -12.80 -16.71 -17.09
#